data_AF-A0A971CRC4-F1
#
_entry.id   AF-A0A971CRC4-F1
#
_cell.length_a   1.000
_cell.length_b   1.000
_cell.length_c   1.000
_cell.angle_alpha   90.00
_cell.angle_beta   90.00
_cell.angle_gamma   90.00
#
_symmetry.space_group_name_H-M   'P 1'
#
loop_
_entity.id
_entity.type
_entity.pdbx_description
1 polymer ?
#
loop_
_entity_poly.entity_id
_entity_poly.type
_entity_poly.pdbx_seq_one_letter_code
_entity_poly.pdbx_strand_id
1 'polypeptide(L)'
;MSQANVTDIEALERFRSSLILFLERAGLALDEVGEEVKRTRIWLQTEQSLKLAHERKRRQRELEQLEQEMFTARLSDLAQKKTGMQMQINKKRREIGELEEKIRAVKGWLRNFDSVVETEARQAEKLRQHLDIEMARAVISLTESLRQLRGYSEGPEPVSE
;
A
#
# COMPACT_ATOMS: atom_id res chain seq x y z
N MET A 1 -46.61 33.22 15.09
CA MET A 1 -45.70 32.10 15.42
C MET A 1 -45.16 31.57 14.09
N SER A 2 -43.90 31.81 13.75
CA SER A 2 -43.32 31.35 12.48
C SER A 2 -43.05 29.84 12.57
N GLN A 3 -43.88 29.05 11.90
CA GLN A 3 -43.69 27.61 11.74
C GLN A 3 -42.43 27.39 10.90
N ALA A 4 -41.44 26.67 11.42
CA ALA A 4 -40.26 26.31 10.64
C ALA A 4 -40.70 25.37 9.51
N ASN A 5 -40.45 25.74 8.25
CA ASN A 5 -40.67 24.86 7.09
C ASN A 5 -39.61 23.74 7.11
N VAL A 6 -39.85 22.69 7.89
CA VAL A 6 -39.04 21.49 7.89
C VAL A 6 -39.47 20.64 6.69
N THR A 7 -39.04 21.02 5.49
CA THR A 7 -39.55 20.44 4.25
C THR A 7 -39.07 19.02 3.96
N ASP A 8 -37.98 18.52 4.57
CA ASP A 8 -37.51 17.16 4.30
C ASP A 8 -36.63 16.56 5.41
N ILE A 9 -37.26 16.06 6.49
CA ILE A 9 -36.57 15.27 7.54
C ILE A 9 -36.00 13.97 6.92
N GLU A 10 -36.69 13.42 5.92
CA GLU A 10 -36.29 12.18 5.25
C GLU A 10 -34.96 12.35 4.49
N ALA A 11 -34.74 13.48 3.83
CA ALA A 11 -33.47 13.81 3.18
C ALA A 11 -32.30 13.83 4.17
N LEU A 12 -32.50 14.38 5.37
CA LEU A 12 -31.48 14.39 6.42
C LEU A 12 -31.19 12.97 6.94
N GLU A 13 -32.20 12.12 7.04
CA GLU A 13 -32.04 10.70 7.41
C GLU A 13 -31.28 9.91 6.34
N ARG A 14 -31.61 10.13 5.07
CA ARG A 14 -30.90 9.53 3.92
C ARG A 14 -29.45 10.00 3.88
N PHE A 15 -29.20 11.28 4.13
CA PHE A 15 -27.84 11.83 4.20
C PHE A 15 -27.05 11.19 5.35
N ARG A 16 -27.62 11.11 6.57
CA ARG A 16 -26.96 10.45 7.70
C ARG A 16 -26.59 9.01 7.39
N SER A 17 -27.53 8.24 6.83
CA SER A 17 -27.29 6.84 6.45
C SER A 17 -26.18 6.73 5.40
N SER A 18 -26.18 7.62 4.41
CA SER A 18 -25.15 7.67 3.37
C SER A 18 -23.78 8.04 3.94
N LEU A 19 -23.73 8.98 4.90
CA LEU A 19 -22.51 9.37 5.59
C LEU A 19 -21.93 8.22 6.41
N ILE A 20 -22.75 7.47 7.15
CA ILE A 20 -22.29 6.30 7.90
C ILE A 20 -21.65 5.26 6.96
N LEU A 21 -22.34 4.94 5.86
CA LEU A 21 -21.82 3.99 4.86
C LEU A 21 -20.53 4.49 4.19
N PHE A 22 -20.44 5.80 3.94
CA PHE A 22 -19.23 6.41 3.43
C PHE A 22 -18.06 6.25 4.41
N LEU A 23 -18.27 6.55 5.70
CA LEU A 23 -17.23 6.46 6.72
C LEU A 23 -16.71 5.03 6.90
N GLU A 24 -17.62 4.05 6.91
CA GLU A 24 -17.23 2.63 6.95
C GLU A 24 -16.34 2.25 5.77
N ARG A 25 -16.77 2.58 4.54
CA ARG A 25 -16.02 2.25 3.32
C ARG A 25 -14.69 3.00 3.22
N ALA A 26 -14.69 4.28 3.56
CA ALA A 26 -13.50 5.11 3.55
C ALA A 26 -12.49 4.63 4.60
N GLY A 27 -12.96 4.26 5.79
CA GLY A 27 -12.12 3.67 6.84
C GLY A 27 -11.42 2.40 6.35
N LEU A 28 -12.17 1.45 5.80
CA LEU A 28 -11.61 0.21 5.25
C LEU A 28 -10.57 0.46 4.16
N ALA A 29 -10.84 1.38 3.23
CA ALA A 29 -9.91 1.69 2.14
C ALA A 29 -8.61 2.33 2.66
N LEU A 30 -8.71 3.20 3.68
CA LEU A 30 -7.54 3.84 4.29
C LEU A 30 -6.72 2.85 5.13
N ASP A 31 -7.38 1.94 5.85
CA ASP A 31 -6.73 0.87 6.60
C ASP A 31 -5.97 -0.07 5.65
N GLU A 32 -6.55 -0.42 4.50
CA GLU A 32 -5.89 -1.24 3.46
C GLU A 32 -4.63 -0.56 2.92
N VAL A 33 -4.66 0.75 2.65
CA VAL A 33 -3.48 1.51 2.23
C VAL A 33 -2.38 1.45 3.30
N GLY A 34 -2.74 1.64 4.57
CA GLY A 34 -1.79 1.57 5.68
C GLY A 34 -1.13 0.19 5.80
N GLU A 35 -1.91 -0.88 5.69
CA GLU A 35 -1.40 -2.24 5.73
C GLU A 35 -0.53 -2.59 4.51
N GLU A 36 -0.90 -2.12 3.32
CA GLU A 36 -0.12 -2.37 2.10
C GLU A 36 1.26 -1.70 2.17
N VAL A 37 1.34 -0.49 2.72
CA VAL A 37 2.62 0.21 2.96
C VAL A 37 3.50 -0.58 3.93
N LYS A 38 2.95 -1.00 5.07
CA LYS A 38 3.67 -1.82 6.07
C LYS A 38 4.14 -3.14 5.47
N ARG A 39 3.25 -3.85 4.77
CA ARG A 39 3.52 -5.13 4.11
C ARG A 39 4.64 -5.00 3.09
N THR A 40 4.58 -3.97 2.24
CA THR A 40 5.61 -3.70 1.24
C THR A 40 6.97 -3.41 1.88
N ARG A 41 7.00 -2.63 2.96
CA ARG A 41 8.22 -2.34 3.71
C ARG A 41 8.87 -3.62 4.23
N ILE A 42 8.07 -4.47 4.90
CA ILE A 42 8.53 -5.75 5.45
C ILE A 42 9.04 -6.64 4.32
N TRP A 43 8.28 -6.77 3.24
CA TRP A 43 8.67 -7.58 2.07
C TRP A 43 10.00 -7.15 1.47
N LEU A 44 10.26 -5.84 1.34
CA LEU A 44 11.54 -5.32 0.87
C LEU A 44 12.69 -5.66 1.85
N GLN A 45 12.44 -5.50 3.16
CA GLN A 45 13.45 -5.69 4.20
C GLN A 45 13.83 -7.16 4.42
N THR A 46 12.86 -8.07 4.33
CA THR A 46 13.04 -9.47 4.69
C THR A 46 13.10 -10.34 3.44
N GLU A 47 11.96 -10.58 2.82
CA GLU A 47 11.78 -11.57 1.75
C GLU A 47 12.63 -11.24 0.54
N GLN A 48 12.58 -10.00 0.02
CA GLN A 48 13.33 -9.66 -1.16
C GLN A 48 14.82 -9.57 -0.91
N SER A 49 15.22 -8.94 0.19
CA SER A 49 16.63 -8.84 0.55
C SER A 49 17.26 -10.24 0.69
N LEU A 50 16.55 -11.17 1.32
CA LEU A 50 16.98 -12.56 1.47
C LEU A 50 17.00 -13.31 0.12
N LYS A 51 15.94 -13.20 -0.67
CA LYS A 51 15.83 -13.84 -1.99
C LYS A 51 16.97 -13.41 -2.92
N LEU A 52 17.21 -12.11 -3.04
CA LEU A 52 18.26 -11.58 -3.90
C LEU A 52 19.66 -11.96 -3.40
N ALA A 53 19.88 -12.01 -2.08
CA ALA A 53 21.15 -12.48 -1.51
C ALA A 53 21.42 -13.95 -1.85
N HIS A 54 20.41 -14.81 -1.73
CA HIS A 54 20.52 -16.22 -2.12
C HIS A 54 20.76 -16.39 -3.63
N GLU A 55 20.02 -15.66 -4.47
CA GLU A 55 20.20 -15.69 -5.91
C GLU A 55 21.62 -15.24 -6.31
N ARG A 56 22.15 -14.20 -5.66
CA ARG A 56 23.51 -13.71 -5.90
C ARG A 56 24.54 -14.78 -5.56
N LYS A 57 24.44 -15.37 -4.37
CA LYS A 57 25.34 -16.44 -3.93
C LYS A 57 25.30 -17.65 -4.88
N ARG A 58 24.11 -18.04 -5.33
CA ARG A 58 23.95 -19.14 -6.29
C ARG A 58 24.60 -18.83 -7.63
N ARG A 59 24.30 -17.68 -8.24
CA ARG A 59 24.87 -17.30 -9.54
C ARG A 59 26.38 -17.12 -9.50
N GLN A 60 26.91 -16.62 -8.38
CA GLN A 60 28.35 -16.50 -8.18
C GLN A 60 29.04 -17.87 -8.17
N ARG A 61 28.48 -18.86 -7.46
CA ARG A 61 28.99 -20.24 -7.48
C ARG A 61 28.91 -20.88 -8.87
N GLU A 62 27.83 -20.64 -9.61
CA GLU A 62 27.69 -21.11 -10.99
C GLU A 62 28.75 -20.49 -11.90
N LEU A 63 29.07 -19.21 -11.73
CA LEU A 63 30.14 -18.54 -12.46
C LEU A 63 31.51 -19.13 -12.13
N GLU A 64 31.81 -19.32 -10.84
CA GLU A 64 33.06 -19.92 -10.37
C GLU A 64 33.24 -21.33 -10.96
N GLN A 65 32.19 -22.14 -10.99
CA GLN A 65 32.19 -23.46 -11.60
C GLN A 65 32.49 -23.40 -13.11
N LEU A 66 31.83 -22.51 -13.85
CA LEU A 66 32.08 -22.33 -15.29
C LEU A 66 33.51 -21.87 -15.57
N GLU A 67 34.06 -20.99 -14.74
CA GLU A 67 35.44 -20.51 -14.85
C GLU A 67 36.46 -21.63 -14.57
N GLN A 68 36.20 -22.49 -13.58
CA GLN A 68 37.01 -23.68 -13.31
C GLN A 68 36.96 -24.69 -14.48
N GLU A 69 35.78 -24.99 -15.00
CA GLU A 69 35.62 -25.86 -16.16
C GLU A 69 36.35 -25.33 -17.39
N MET A 70 36.29 -24.01 -17.63
CA MET A 70 37.03 -23.37 -18.71
C MET A 70 38.55 -23.51 -18.50
N PHE A 71 39.03 -23.36 -17.26
CA PHE A 71 40.44 -23.55 -16.95
C PHE A 71 40.89 -24.99 -17.24
N THR A 72 40.15 -25.99 -16.81
CA THR A 72 40.43 -27.41 -17.11
C THR A 72 40.35 -27.71 -18.62
N ALA A 73 39.38 -27.11 -19.33
CA ALA A 73 39.26 -27.27 -20.79
C ALA A 73 40.40 -26.59 -21.56
N ARG A 74 40.99 -25.51 -21.03
CA ARG A 74 42.19 -24.89 -21.60
C ARG A 74 43.39 -25.84 -21.60
N LEU A 75 43.52 -26.68 -20.58
CA LEU A 75 44.61 -27.65 -20.43
C LEU A 75 44.45 -28.91 -21.32
N SER A 76 43.26 -29.20 -21.85
CA SER A 76 42.95 -30.47 -22.56
C SER A 76 42.77 -30.35 -24.08
N ASP A 77 43.35 -29.34 -24.71
CA ASP A 77 43.41 -29.08 -26.17
C ASP A 77 42.08 -29.14 -26.97
N LEU A 78 40.93 -29.00 -26.29
CA LEU A 78 39.59 -29.00 -26.90
C LEU A 78 39.16 -27.59 -27.35
N ALA A 79 39.72 -27.10 -28.45
CA ALA A 79 39.50 -25.72 -28.96
C ALA A 79 38.02 -25.31 -29.11
N GLN A 80 37.16 -26.17 -29.66
CA GLN A 80 35.74 -25.84 -29.91
C GLN A 80 34.89 -25.75 -28.63
N LYS A 81 35.27 -26.47 -27.56
CA LYS A 81 34.63 -26.33 -26.23
C LYS A 81 34.93 -24.98 -25.58
N LYS A 82 36.10 -24.37 -25.89
CA LYS A 82 36.55 -23.10 -25.28
C LYS A 82 35.66 -21.91 -25.66
N THR A 83 35.24 -21.80 -26.94
CA THR A 83 34.40 -20.68 -27.41
C THR A 83 32.99 -20.73 -26.80
N GLY A 84 32.37 -21.92 -26.74
CA GLY A 84 31.06 -22.11 -26.12
C GLY A 84 31.07 -21.79 -24.62
N MET A 85 32.10 -22.25 -23.89
CA MET A 85 32.27 -21.95 -22.46
C MET A 85 32.48 -20.45 -22.19
N GLN A 86 33.29 -19.76 -23.02
CA GLN A 86 33.49 -18.31 -22.87
C GLN A 86 32.18 -17.53 -23.07
N MET A 87 31.33 -17.95 -24.02
CA MET A 87 30.02 -17.32 -24.22
C MET A 87 29.09 -17.54 -23.01
N GLN A 88 29.11 -18.74 -22.41
CA GLN A 88 28.34 -19.05 -21.20
C GLN A 88 28.80 -18.22 -19.99
N ILE A 89 30.12 -18.06 -19.80
CA ILE A 89 30.70 -17.19 -18.76
C ILE A 89 30.24 -15.73 -18.96
N ASN A 90 30.33 -15.22 -20.19
CA ASN A 90 29.91 -13.85 -20.50
C ASN A 90 28.41 -13.64 -20.23
N LYS A 91 27.57 -14.61 -20.60
CA LYS A 91 26.14 -14.60 -20.30
C LYS A 91 25.90 -14.58 -18.79
N LYS A 92 26.57 -15.46 -18.03
CA LYS A 92 26.41 -15.55 -16.57
C LYS A 92 26.85 -14.25 -15.86
N ARG A 93 27.95 -13.63 -16.30
CA ARG A 93 28.40 -12.32 -15.80
C ARG A 93 27.36 -11.23 -16.04
N ARG A 94 26.73 -11.20 -17.22
CA ARG A 94 25.62 -10.28 -17.50
C ARG A 94 24.42 -10.51 -16.57
N GLU A 95 24.00 -11.76 -16.38
CA GLU A 95 22.92 -12.12 -15.45
C GLU A 95 23.22 -11.68 -14.00
N ILE A 96 24.48 -11.74 -13.57
CA ILE A 96 24.90 -11.22 -12.26
C ILE A 96 24.80 -9.69 -12.22
N GLY A 97 25.25 -8.98 -13.26
CA GLY A 97 25.13 -7.52 -13.34
C GLY A 97 23.68 -7.04 -13.24
N GLU A 98 22.75 -7.69 -13.96
CA GLU A 98 21.31 -7.40 -13.89
C GLU A 98 20.73 -7.66 -12.48
N LEU A 99 21.23 -8.68 -11.78
CA LEU A 99 20.84 -8.95 -10.40
C LEU A 99 21.39 -7.89 -9.43
N GLU A 100 22.62 -7.43 -9.63
CA GLU A 100 23.22 -6.38 -8.82
C GLU A 100 22.51 -5.03 -9.00
N GLU A 101 22.00 -4.74 -10.20
CA GLU A 101 21.09 -3.61 -10.45
C GLU A 101 19.82 -3.72 -9.63
N LYS A 102 19.16 -4.89 -9.60
CA LYS A 102 17.97 -5.12 -8.77
C LYS A 102 18.27 -4.93 -7.28
N ILE A 103 19.40 -5.45 -6.80
CA ILE A 103 19.84 -5.27 -5.42
C ILE A 103 20.06 -3.77 -5.11
N ARG A 104 20.69 -3.02 -6.02
CA ARG A 104 20.86 -1.57 -5.86
C ARG A 104 19.52 -0.84 -5.83
N ALA A 105 18.58 -1.21 -6.69
CA ALA A 105 17.24 -0.65 -6.70
C ALA A 105 16.51 -0.91 -5.38
N VAL A 106 16.50 -2.14 -4.87
CA VAL A 106 15.86 -2.49 -3.57
C VAL A 106 16.50 -1.71 -2.42
N LYS A 107 17.84 -1.60 -2.38
CA LYS A 107 18.52 -0.77 -1.37
C LYS A 107 18.15 0.71 -1.48
N GLY A 108 18.00 1.22 -2.71
CA GLY A 108 17.54 2.58 -2.98
C GLY A 108 16.13 2.81 -2.45
N TRP A 109 15.20 1.89 -2.73
CA TRP A 109 13.84 1.91 -2.19
C TRP A 109 13.84 1.89 -0.66
N LEU A 110 14.58 0.97 -0.03
CA LEU A 110 14.66 0.90 1.44
C LEU A 110 15.17 2.18 2.08
N ARG A 111 16.19 2.82 1.48
CA ARG A 111 16.74 4.08 1.99
C ARG A 111 15.75 5.24 1.88
N ASN A 112 14.97 5.27 0.81
CA ASN A 112 14.06 6.36 0.51
C ASN A 112 12.61 6.06 0.95
N PHE A 113 12.34 4.87 1.51
CA PHE A 113 11.00 4.42 1.83
C PHE A 113 10.34 5.36 2.85
N ASP A 114 11.08 5.72 3.90
CA ASP A 114 10.57 6.56 4.97
C ASP A 114 10.38 8.03 4.51
N SER A 115 11.17 8.53 3.55
CA SER A 115 11.03 9.91 3.06
C SER A 115 9.95 10.06 2.00
N VAL A 116 9.73 9.04 1.16
CA VAL A 116 8.79 9.12 0.03
C VAL A 116 7.47 8.43 0.37
N VAL A 117 7.49 7.15 0.73
CA VAL A 117 6.27 6.33 0.87
C VAL A 117 5.58 6.60 2.20
N GLU A 118 6.32 6.61 3.32
CA GLU A 118 5.74 6.88 4.64
C GLU A 118 5.21 8.31 4.76
N THR A 119 5.84 9.28 4.08
CA THR A 119 5.35 10.67 4.07
C THR A 119 3.97 10.79 3.44
N GLU A 120 3.73 10.13 2.31
CA GLU A 120 2.42 10.10 1.66
C GLU A 120 1.42 9.24 2.47
N ALA A 121 1.87 8.11 3.04
CA ALA A 121 1.03 7.25 3.88
C ALA A 121 0.50 8.00 5.13
N ARG A 122 1.29 8.92 5.70
CA ARG A 122 0.85 9.80 6.79
C ARG A 122 -0.31 10.70 6.41
N GLN A 123 -0.48 11.05 5.14
CA GLN A 123 -1.64 11.85 4.70
C GLN A 123 -2.92 11.00 4.76
N ALA A 124 -2.84 9.74 4.34
CA ALA A 124 -3.94 8.78 4.46
C ALA A 124 -4.31 8.53 5.94
N GLU A 125 -3.30 8.38 6.82
CA GLU A 125 -3.50 8.24 8.27
C GLU A 125 -4.17 9.48 8.89
N LYS A 126 -3.75 10.69 8.50
CA LYS A 126 -4.40 11.93 8.94
C LYS A 126 -5.87 11.99 8.51
N LEU A 127 -6.16 11.60 7.27
CA LEU A 127 -7.53 11.53 6.79
C LEU A 127 -8.33 10.49 7.59
N ARG A 128 -7.76 9.32 7.86
CA ARG A 128 -8.37 8.28 8.69
C ARG A 128 -8.78 8.81 10.06
N GLN A 129 -7.84 9.45 10.76
CA GLN A 129 -8.08 10.05 12.07
C GLN A 129 -9.15 11.15 12.02
N HIS A 130 -9.15 11.98 10.98
CA HIS A 130 -10.16 13.01 10.80
C HIS A 130 -11.56 12.41 10.61
N LEU A 131 -11.69 11.36 9.80
CA LEU A 131 -12.96 10.67 9.59
C LEU A 131 -13.46 10.00 10.89
N ASP A 132 -12.58 9.38 11.66
CA ASP A 132 -12.95 8.71 12.91
C ASP A 132 -13.42 9.67 14.01
N ILE A 133 -12.83 10.87 14.08
CA ILE A 133 -13.12 11.82 15.15
C ILE A 133 -14.21 12.81 14.71
N GLU A 134 -13.93 13.59 13.67
CA GLU A 134 -14.75 14.74 13.30
C GLU A 134 -16.04 14.30 12.61
N MET A 135 -15.96 13.31 11.71
CA MET A 135 -17.17 12.84 11.03
C MET A 135 -18.05 11.97 11.93
N ALA A 136 -17.48 11.21 12.87
CA ALA A 136 -18.27 10.54 13.90
C ALA A 136 -19.06 11.54 14.76
N ARG A 137 -18.41 12.66 15.17
CA ARG A 137 -19.10 13.77 15.87
C ARG A 137 -20.20 14.40 15.00
N ALA A 138 -19.95 14.58 13.71
CA ALA A 138 -20.96 15.09 12.78
C ALA A 138 -22.18 14.16 12.69
N VAL A 139 -21.99 12.84 12.65
CA VAL A 139 -23.09 11.86 12.67
C VAL A 139 -23.92 11.94 13.95
N ILE A 140 -23.26 12.11 15.10
CA ILE A 140 -23.95 12.30 16.40
C ILE A 140 -24.76 13.60 16.37
N SER A 141 -24.16 14.71 15.95
CA SER A 141 -24.83 16.01 15.85
C SER A 141 -26.04 15.98 14.90
N LEU A 142 -25.92 15.31 13.75
CA LEU A 142 -27.03 15.09 12.82
C LEU A 142 -28.14 14.24 13.43
N THR A 143 -27.79 13.23 14.22
CA THR A 143 -28.76 12.37 14.92
C THR A 143 -29.56 13.15 15.96
N GLU A 144 -28.89 13.99 16.76
CA GLU A 144 -29.57 14.86 17.72
C GLU A 144 -30.45 15.91 17.04
N SER A 145 -29.96 16.50 15.94
CA SER A 145 -30.73 17.48 15.16
C SER A 145 -32.00 16.86 14.57
N LEU A 146 -31.90 15.65 14.02
CA LEU A 146 -33.04 14.87 13.54
C LEU A 146 -34.05 14.58 14.66
N ARG A 147 -33.57 14.21 15.85
CA ARG A 147 -34.42 13.96 17.01
C ARG A 147 -35.21 15.20 17.42
N GLN A 148 -34.56 16.36 17.43
CA GLN A 148 -35.21 17.64 17.76
C GLN A 148 -36.25 18.01 16.70
N LEU A 149 -35.91 17.92 15.41
CA LEU A 149 -36.82 18.24 14.30
C LEU A 149 -38.07 17.36 14.33
N ARG A 150 -37.93 16.05 14.58
CA ARG A 150 -39.06 15.13 14.76
C ARG A 150 -39.94 15.54 15.96
N GLY A 151 -39.34 15.90 17.08
CA GLY A 151 -40.07 16.38 18.26
C GLY A 151 -40.84 17.69 18.01
N TYR A 152 -40.34 18.57 17.15
CA TYR A 152 -41.07 19.78 16.73
C TYR A 152 -42.22 19.46 15.77
N SER A 153 -42.09 18.47 14.88
CA SER A 153 -43.17 18.06 13.98
C SER A 153 -44.31 17.30 14.69
N GLU A 154 -44.03 16.69 15.84
CA GLU A 154 -45.01 15.89 16.62
C GLU A 154 -45.64 16.66 17.80
N GLY A 155 -45.25 17.92 18.04
CA GLY A 155 -45.81 18.76 19.10
C GLY A 155 -47.30 19.12 18.88
N PRO A 156 -48.08 19.38 19.95
CA PRO A 156 -49.54 19.48 19.87
C PRO A 156 -49.98 20.58 18.90
N GLU A 157 -50.94 20.26 18.03
CA GLU A 157 -51.63 21.23 17.18
C GLU A 157 -52.12 22.41 18.03
N PRO A 158 -51.95 23.66 17.56
CA PRO A 158 -52.49 24.81 18.28
C PRO A 158 -54.02 24.67 18.33
N VAL A 159 -54.55 24.57 19.54
CA VAL A 159 -55.99 24.62 19.80
C VAL A 159 -56.49 25.92 19.19
N SER A 160 -57.29 25.79 18.13
CA SER A 160 -57.93 26.93 17.47
C SER A 160 -59.12 27.34 18.32
N GLU A 161 -59.07 28.55 18.88
CA GLU A 161 -60.23 29.24 19.49
C GLU A 161 -61.27 29.62 18.43
#